data_AF-T1A644-F1
#
_entry.id   AF-T1A644-F1
#
_cell.length_a   1.000
_cell.length_b   1.000
_cell.length_c   1.000
_cell.angle_alpha   90.00
_cell.angle_beta   90.00
_cell.angle_gamma   90.00
#
_symmetry.space_group_name_H-M   'P 1'
#
loop_
_entity.id
_entity.type
_entity.pdbx_description
1 polymer ?
#
loop_
_entity_poly.entity_id
_entity_poly.type
_entity_poly.pdbx_seq_one_letter_code
_entity_poly.pdbx_strand_id
1 'polypeptide(L)'
;MLRHSSLRPDLPDLLPALKTPGLDTSRLMLTTDGSSPAHILREGHIDAMVRQLVASGVGPMAALQMATRNPALYLGKDADFGGIGPGRAADILVLDGPAEFPPRAVYAGGELVAAEGVLAREMESPDWAKLGARIPYTDVSGLDPQDLLMPYVPGPVTAISFYNSVL
;
A
#
# COMPACT_ATOMS: atom_id res chain seq x y z
N MET A 1 -8.15 -3.62 -9.62
CA MET A 1 -7.40 -2.95 -8.54
C MET A 1 -6.94 -1.60 -9.04
N LEU A 2 -7.27 -0.52 -8.34
CA LEU A 2 -6.75 0.82 -8.58
C LEU A 2 -5.44 0.98 -7.80
N ARG A 3 -4.41 1.53 -8.42
CA ARG A 3 -3.06 1.63 -7.84
C ARG A 3 -2.66 3.08 -7.64
N HIS A 4 -2.11 3.41 -6.47
CA HIS A 4 -1.49 4.71 -6.25
C HIS A 4 -0.38 4.64 -5.21
N SER A 5 0.82 5.10 -5.58
CA SER A 5 1.97 5.23 -4.69
C SER A 5 3.10 6.00 -5.39
N SER A 6 4.23 6.16 -4.72
CA SER A 6 5.46 6.67 -5.34
C SER A 6 5.98 5.81 -6.50
N LEU A 7 5.69 4.50 -6.51
CA LEU A 7 6.10 3.61 -7.60
C LEU A 7 5.12 3.64 -8.76
N ARG A 8 3.83 3.80 -8.46
CA ARG A 8 2.72 3.73 -9.42
C ARG A 8 1.72 4.86 -9.16
N PRO A 9 2.01 6.10 -9.57
CA PRO A 9 1.15 7.26 -9.32
C PRO A 9 -0.08 7.28 -10.27
N ASP A 10 -0.73 6.15 -10.50
CA ASP A 10 -1.67 5.94 -11.61
C ASP A 10 -3.07 6.49 -11.34
N LEU A 11 -3.50 6.54 -10.06
CA LEU A 11 -4.88 6.88 -9.70
C LEU A 11 -5.42 8.16 -10.38
N PRO A 12 -4.72 9.31 -10.42
CA PRO A 12 -5.18 10.52 -11.11
C PRO A 12 -5.63 10.27 -12.57
N ASP A 13 -4.89 9.43 -13.30
CA ASP A 13 -5.19 9.11 -14.70
C ASP A 13 -6.37 8.14 -14.82
N LEU A 14 -6.66 7.37 -13.77
CA LEU A 14 -7.78 6.43 -13.71
C LEU A 14 -9.09 7.09 -13.24
N LEU A 15 -9.02 8.21 -12.52
CA LEU A 15 -10.19 8.91 -11.98
C LEU A 15 -11.27 9.23 -13.02
N PRO A 16 -10.95 9.66 -14.27
CA PRO A 16 -11.98 9.92 -15.28
C PRO A 16 -12.85 8.71 -15.58
N ALA A 17 -12.28 7.50 -15.60
CA ALA A 17 -13.04 6.27 -15.87
C ALA A 17 -14.02 5.94 -14.72
N LEU A 18 -13.72 6.35 -13.48
CA LEU A 18 -14.60 6.14 -12.33
C LEU A 18 -15.85 7.02 -12.36
N LYS A 19 -15.88 8.04 -13.21
CA LYS A 19 -17.02 8.96 -13.37
C LYS A 19 -18.03 8.48 -14.40
N THR A 20 -17.83 7.32 -15.03
CA THR A 20 -18.78 6.74 -15.97
C THR A 20 -20.13 6.50 -15.27
N PRO A 21 -21.24 7.08 -15.77
CA PRO A 21 -22.56 6.89 -15.18
C PRO A 21 -22.93 5.41 -15.09
N GLY A 22 -23.41 4.97 -13.92
CA GLY A 22 -23.83 3.59 -13.69
C GLY A 22 -22.68 2.58 -13.56
N LEU A 23 -21.43 3.03 -13.43
CA LEU A 23 -20.30 2.13 -13.18
C LEU A 23 -20.50 1.33 -11.89
N ASP A 24 -20.47 0.00 -12.01
CA ASP A 24 -20.46 -0.88 -10.85
C ASP A 24 -19.08 -0.88 -10.18
N THR A 25 -19.03 -0.37 -8.96
CA THR A 25 -17.81 -0.28 -8.16
C THR A 25 -17.57 -1.50 -7.26
N SER A 26 -18.48 -2.48 -7.24
CA SER A 26 -18.46 -3.64 -6.35
C SER A 26 -17.23 -4.55 -6.53
N ARG A 27 -16.55 -4.45 -7.67
CA ARG A 27 -15.32 -5.21 -8.01
C ARG A 27 -14.07 -4.34 -8.07
N LEU A 28 -14.16 -3.07 -7.68
CA LEU A 28 -13.02 -2.18 -7.56
C LEU A 28 -12.43 -2.27 -6.15
N MET A 29 -11.11 -2.22 -6.05
CA MET A 29 -10.37 -2.33 -4.79
C MET A 29 -9.06 -1.55 -4.90
N LEU A 30 -8.51 -1.10 -3.78
CA LEU A 30 -7.34 -0.22 -3.71
C LEU A 30 -6.07 -1.00 -3.38
N THR A 31 -4.93 -0.55 -3.89
CA THR A 31 -3.60 -1.06 -3.50
C THR A 31 -2.52 0.00 -3.74
N THR A 32 -1.48 -0.01 -2.91
CA THR A 32 -0.30 0.83 -3.11
C THR A 32 0.73 0.21 -4.05
N ASP A 33 0.61 -1.09 -4.36
CA ASP A 33 1.62 -1.90 -5.07
C ASP A 33 2.95 -1.94 -4.29
N GLY A 34 3.72 -0.85 -4.34
CA GLY A 34 4.83 -0.57 -3.45
C GLY A 34 4.97 0.94 -3.24
N SER A 35 5.05 1.39 -1.99
CA SER A 35 5.22 2.80 -1.65
C SER A 35 6.51 3.00 -0.87
N SER A 36 7.20 4.10 -1.13
CA SER A 36 8.37 4.45 -0.31
C SER A 36 7.93 4.93 1.08
N PRO A 37 8.72 4.70 2.14
CA PRO A 37 8.41 5.20 3.48
C PRO A 37 8.19 6.72 3.50
N ALA A 38 8.98 7.47 2.73
CA ALA A 38 8.84 8.92 2.62
C ALA A 38 7.51 9.34 1.99
N HIS A 39 7.01 8.59 0.99
CA HIS A 39 5.71 8.85 0.39
C HIS A 39 4.57 8.54 1.38
N ILE A 40 4.64 7.42 2.11
CA ILE A 40 3.63 7.08 3.12
C ILE A 40 3.55 8.14 4.21
N LEU A 41 4.70 8.62 4.71
CA LEU A 41 4.75 9.68 5.73
C LEU A 41 4.13 11.00 5.26
N ARG A 42 4.25 11.32 3.97
CA ARG A 42 3.76 12.59 3.41
C ARG A 42 2.31 12.53 2.97
N GLU A 43 1.95 11.48 2.24
CA GLU A 43 0.67 11.38 1.54
C GLU A 43 -0.34 10.51 2.29
N GLY A 44 0.13 9.54 3.08
CA GLY A 44 -0.67 8.45 3.66
C GLY A 44 -0.50 7.14 2.88
N HIS A 45 -1.26 6.12 3.27
CA HIS A 45 -1.28 4.79 2.64
C HIS A 45 -2.58 4.61 1.84
N ILE A 46 -3.39 3.58 2.13
CA ILE A 46 -4.70 3.39 1.50
C ILE A 46 -5.68 4.54 1.84
N ASP A 47 -5.54 5.17 3.02
CA ASP A 47 -6.35 6.33 3.41
C ASP A 47 -6.19 7.51 2.45
N ALA A 48 -4.98 7.70 1.89
CA ALA A 48 -4.70 8.73 0.89
C ALA A 48 -5.52 8.51 -0.37
N MET A 49 -5.58 7.26 -0.84
CA MET A 49 -6.37 6.88 -2.01
C MET A 49 -7.87 7.09 -1.77
N VAL A 50 -8.36 6.78 -0.56
CA VAL A 50 -9.76 7.04 -0.19
C VAL A 50 -10.04 8.55 -0.24
N ARG A 51 -9.19 9.39 0.37
CA ARG A 51 -9.32 10.85 0.30
C ARG A 51 -9.31 11.37 -1.14
N GLN A 52 -8.39 10.89 -1.99
CA GLN A 52 -8.32 11.28 -3.40
C GLN A 52 -9.58 10.88 -4.18
N LEU A 53 -10.09 9.66 -3.97
CA LEU A 53 -11.34 9.20 -4.60
C LEU A 53 -12.51 10.10 -4.21
N VAL A 54 -12.68 10.38 -2.92
CA VAL A 54 -13.76 11.25 -2.45
C VAL A 54 -13.62 12.66 -2.99
N ALA A 55 -12.42 13.24 -2.93
CA ALA A 55 -12.14 14.56 -3.49
C ALA A 55 -12.43 14.63 -5.01
N SER A 56 -12.30 13.52 -5.72
CA SER A 56 -12.60 13.43 -7.16
C SER A 56 -14.10 13.30 -7.49
N GLY A 57 -14.96 13.12 -6.48
CA GLY A 57 -16.41 12.96 -6.62
C GLY A 57 -16.93 11.52 -6.48
N VAL A 58 -16.08 10.55 -6.14
CA VAL A 58 -16.55 9.19 -5.82
C VAL A 58 -17.26 9.23 -4.45
N GLY A 59 -18.42 8.59 -4.35
CA GLY A 59 -19.17 8.55 -3.10
C GLY A 59 -18.34 7.96 -1.94
N PRO A 60 -18.33 8.57 -0.74
CA PRO A 60 -17.52 8.10 0.39
C PRO A 60 -17.72 6.62 0.73
N MET A 61 -18.96 6.14 0.70
CA MET A 61 -19.25 4.74 0.97
C MET A 61 -18.66 3.80 -0.09
N ALA A 62 -18.69 4.19 -1.37
CA ALA A 62 -18.08 3.40 -2.44
C ALA A 62 -16.55 3.35 -2.26
N ALA A 63 -15.91 4.47 -1.93
CA ALA A 63 -14.47 4.52 -1.67
C ALA A 63 -14.08 3.65 -0.46
N LEU A 64 -14.85 3.70 0.64
CA LEU A 64 -14.65 2.83 1.80
C LEU A 64 -14.85 1.35 1.46
N GLN A 65 -15.87 1.01 0.66
CA GLN A 65 -16.09 -0.37 0.20
C GLN A 65 -14.92 -0.89 -0.65
N MET A 66 -14.34 -0.05 -1.53
CA MET A 66 -13.13 -0.38 -2.29
C MET A 66 -11.92 -0.65 -1.38
N ALA A 67 -11.87 -0.04 -0.20
CA ALA A 67 -10.80 -0.24 0.78
C ALA A 67 -11.06 -1.39 1.77
N THR A 68 -12.30 -1.89 1.89
CA THR A 68 -12.72 -2.82 2.96
C THR A 68 -13.47 -4.03 2.41
N ARG A 69 -14.75 -3.89 2.08
CA ARG A 69 -15.65 -4.98 1.68
C ARG A 69 -15.21 -5.66 0.39
N ASN A 70 -14.85 -4.88 -0.63
CA ASN A 70 -14.51 -5.40 -1.94
C ASN A 70 -13.25 -6.27 -1.93
N PRO A 71 -12.13 -5.87 -1.29
CA PRO A 71 -10.98 -6.77 -1.16
C PRO A 71 -11.30 -8.00 -0.29
N ALA A 72 -12.10 -7.87 0.77
CA ALA A 72 -12.51 -9.02 1.59
C ALA A 72 -13.31 -10.04 0.75
N LEU A 73 -14.26 -9.57 -0.07
CA LEU A 73 -15.04 -10.42 -0.97
C LEU A 73 -14.15 -11.06 -2.04
N TYR A 74 -13.25 -10.29 -2.65
CA TYR A 74 -12.31 -10.80 -3.66
C TYR A 74 -11.43 -11.92 -3.11
N LEU A 75 -11.01 -11.82 -1.84
CA LEU A 75 -10.16 -12.80 -1.17
C LEU A 75 -10.95 -13.97 -0.54
N GLY A 76 -12.29 -14.00 -0.66
CA GLY A 76 -13.13 -15.02 -0.03
C GLY A 76 -13.11 -14.95 1.51
N LYS A 77 -12.99 -13.74 2.04
CA LYS A 77 -12.79 -13.42 3.46
C LYS A 77 -13.85 -12.46 4.01
N ASP A 78 -14.93 -12.23 3.28
CA ASP A 78 -16.01 -11.33 3.65
C ASP A 78 -16.92 -11.86 4.76
N ALA A 79 -16.80 -13.12 5.15
CA ALA A 79 -17.40 -13.64 6.39
C ALA A 79 -16.68 -13.09 7.64
N ASP A 80 -15.38 -12.85 7.55
CA ASP A 80 -14.52 -12.45 8.67
C ASP A 80 -14.25 -10.93 8.65
N PHE A 81 -13.96 -10.35 7.48
CA PHE A 81 -13.42 -8.99 7.34
C PHE A 81 -14.27 -8.09 6.43
N GLY A 82 -13.89 -6.79 6.39
CA GLY A 82 -14.38 -5.82 5.41
C GLY A 82 -15.80 -5.30 5.66
N GLY A 83 -16.43 -5.63 6.79
CA GLY A 83 -17.76 -5.15 7.15
C GLY A 83 -17.99 -5.19 8.66
N ILE A 84 -18.98 -4.44 9.13
CA ILE A 84 -19.37 -4.39 10.55
C ILE A 84 -20.58 -5.29 10.78
N GLY A 85 -20.47 -6.23 11.72
CA GLY A 85 -21.56 -7.11 12.10
C GLY A 85 -21.14 -8.20 13.08
N PRO A 86 -22.11 -8.85 13.77
CA PRO A 86 -21.81 -9.95 14.68
C PRO A 86 -21.04 -11.09 14.00
N GLY A 87 -20.06 -11.65 14.70
CA GLY A 87 -19.24 -12.77 14.21
C GLY A 87 -18.09 -12.38 13.29
N ARG A 88 -17.94 -11.09 12.93
CA ARG A 88 -16.82 -10.56 12.14
C ARG A 88 -15.68 -10.11 13.04
N ALA A 89 -14.48 -9.98 12.47
CA ALA A 89 -13.34 -9.37 13.12
C ALA A 89 -13.65 -7.91 13.50
N ALA A 90 -13.29 -7.53 14.73
CA ALA A 90 -13.48 -6.18 15.24
C ALA A 90 -12.32 -5.25 14.82
N ASP A 91 -12.07 -5.21 13.51
CA ASP A 91 -11.14 -4.30 12.85
C ASP A 91 -11.92 -3.06 12.39
N ILE A 92 -11.87 -2.01 13.20
CA ILE A 92 -12.81 -0.88 13.12
C ILE A 92 -12.04 0.45 13.10
N LEU A 93 -12.41 1.30 12.16
CA LEU A 93 -12.00 2.70 12.12
C LEU A 93 -13.16 3.57 12.61
N VAL A 94 -12.90 4.44 13.58
CA VAL A 94 -13.84 5.48 14.01
C VAL A 94 -13.44 6.77 13.29
N LEU A 95 -14.31 7.25 12.42
CA LEU A 95 -14.11 8.48 11.64
C LEU A 95 -15.07 9.56 12.15
N ASP A 96 -14.64 10.82 12.13
CA ASP A 96 -15.52 11.96 12.41
C ASP A 96 -16.49 12.24 11.24
N GLY A 97 -16.11 11.80 10.03
CA GLY A 97 -16.95 11.75 8.85
C GLY A 97 -16.47 10.69 7.85
N PRO A 98 -17.32 10.26 6.90
CA PRO A 98 -17.00 9.17 5.97
C PRO A 98 -15.88 9.51 4.96
N ALA A 99 -15.50 10.77 4.88
CA ALA A 99 -14.40 11.29 4.05
C ALA A 99 -13.22 11.82 4.88
N GLU A 100 -13.34 11.78 6.21
CA GLU A 100 -12.41 12.44 7.12
C GLU A 100 -11.36 11.43 7.59
N PHE A 101 -10.13 11.67 7.14
CA PHE A 101 -8.96 10.91 7.54
C PHE A 101 -7.90 11.88 8.05
N PRO A 102 -7.08 11.46 9.03
CA PRO A 102 -6.99 10.12 9.63
C PRO A 102 -8.16 9.76 10.58
N PRO A 103 -8.37 8.47 10.91
CA PRO A 103 -9.37 8.05 11.89
C PRO A 103 -9.09 8.61 13.29
N ARG A 104 -10.15 8.94 14.03
CA ARG A 104 -10.10 9.33 15.44
C ARG A 104 -9.64 8.19 16.34
N ALA A 105 -10.09 6.97 16.05
CA ALA A 105 -9.67 5.76 16.75
C ALA A 105 -9.58 4.56 15.80
N VAL A 106 -8.63 3.67 16.08
CA VAL A 106 -8.40 2.43 15.34
C VAL A 106 -8.45 1.26 16.32
N TYR A 107 -9.31 0.29 16.01
CA TYR A 107 -9.40 -0.97 16.71
C TYR A 107 -8.94 -2.10 15.78
N ALA A 108 -8.13 -3.02 16.31
CA ALA A 108 -7.73 -4.24 15.62
C ALA A 108 -8.02 -5.43 16.52
N GLY A 109 -8.78 -6.41 16.03
CA GLY A 109 -9.24 -7.55 16.84
C GLY A 109 -10.07 -7.16 18.07
N GLY A 110 -10.66 -5.96 18.09
CA GLY A 110 -11.42 -5.43 19.22
C GLY A 110 -10.60 -4.67 20.26
N GLU A 111 -9.28 -4.58 20.09
CA GLU A 111 -8.40 -3.78 20.96
C GLU A 111 -8.14 -2.41 20.36
N LEU A 112 -8.13 -1.36 21.20
CA LEU A 112 -7.73 -0.02 20.78
C LEU A 112 -6.22 0.00 20.50
N VAL A 113 -5.82 0.24 19.25
CA VAL A 113 -4.41 0.25 18.83
C VAL A 113 -3.88 1.63 18.49
N ALA A 114 -4.76 2.59 18.17
CA ALA A 114 -4.40 4.00 18.01
C ALA A 114 -5.60 4.90 18.32
N ALA A 115 -5.34 6.09 18.87
CA ALA A 115 -6.33 7.14 19.11
C ALA A 115 -5.69 8.52 18.93
N GLU A 116 -6.42 9.47 18.35
CA GLU A 116 -5.99 10.86 18.19
C GLU A 116 -4.62 10.97 17.49
N GLY A 117 -4.36 10.12 16.49
CA GLY A 117 -3.11 10.09 15.73
C GLY A 117 -1.91 9.47 16.47
N VAL A 118 -2.11 8.91 17.67
CA VAL A 118 -1.05 8.30 18.49
C VAL A 118 -1.32 6.81 18.68
N LEU A 119 -0.28 5.98 18.63
CA LEU A 119 -0.38 4.56 18.96
C LEU A 119 -0.78 4.37 20.42
N ALA A 120 -1.79 3.54 20.68
CA ALA A 120 -2.26 3.21 22.03
C ALA A 120 -1.42 2.12 22.70
N ARG A 121 -0.60 1.40 21.94
CA ARG A 121 0.35 0.39 22.41
C ARG A 121 1.62 0.42 21.58
N GLU A 122 2.71 -0.08 22.16
CA GLU A 122 3.94 -0.30 21.41
C GLU A 122 3.72 -1.39 20.37
N MET A 123 4.24 -1.16 19.16
CA MET A 123 4.14 -2.10 18.06
C MET A 123 5.26 -3.12 18.20
N GLU A 124 4.90 -4.39 18.38
CA GLU A 124 5.89 -5.46 18.49
C GLU A 124 6.68 -5.56 17.18
N SER A 125 8.00 -5.51 17.29
CA SER A 125 8.87 -5.73 16.14
C SER A 125 8.87 -7.22 15.79
N PRO A 126 8.63 -7.59 14.51
CA PRO A 126 8.76 -8.97 14.09
C PRO A 126 10.17 -9.49 14.38
N ASP A 127 10.27 -10.78 14.70
CA ASP A 127 11.57 -11.45 14.74
C ASP A 127 12.08 -11.64 13.31
N TRP A 128 12.74 -10.59 12.79
CA TRP A 128 13.25 -10.53 11.42
C TRP A 128 14.20 -11.69 11.11
N ALA A 129 14.99 -12.14 12.09
CA ALA A 129 15.89 -13.27 11.94
C ALA A 129 15.12 -14.57 11.69
N LYS A 130 14.04 -14.81 12.44
CA LYS A 130 13.16 -15.98 12.20
C LYS A 130 12.43 -15.92 10.86
N LEU A 131 12.11 -14.72 10.37
CA LEU A 131 11.48 -14.52 9.06
C LEU A 131 12.48 -14.62 7.89
N GLY A 132 13.74 -14.97 8.16
CA GLY A 132 14.77 -15.15 7.14
C GLY A 132 15.33 -13.83 6.60
N ALA A 133 14.93 -12.69 7.18
CA ALA A 133 15.55 -11.42 6.85
C ALA A 133 16.96 -11.40 7.44
N ARG A 134 17.96 -11.50 6.55
CA ARG A 134 19.36 -11.34 6.89
C ARG A 134 19.70 -9.86 6.81
N ILE A 135 19.56 -9.16 7.94
CA ILE A 135 20.12 -7.83 8.08
C ILE A 135 21.53 -8.01 8.69
N PRO A 136 22.60 -7.62 7.99
CA PRO A 136 22.59 -6.67 6.89
C PRO A 136 23.01 -7.25 5.53
N TYR A 137 22.32 -6.82 4.47
CA TYR A 137 22.78 -6.91 3.07
C TYR A 137 24.03 -6.04 2.79
N THR A 138 24.69 -5.52 3.83
CA THR A 138 25.90 -4.69 3.73
C THR A 138 27.18 -5.48 3.93
N ASP A 139 27.10 -6.80 4.13
CA ASP A 139 28.31 -7.62 4.13
C ASP A 139 28.83 -7.78 2.70
N VAL A 140 29.62 -6.80 2.29
CA VAL A 140 30.39 -6.80 1.06
C VAL A 140 31.80 -7.34 1.28
N SER A 141 32.11 -7.88 2.47
CA SER A 141 33.47 -8.34 2.80
C SER A 141 33.92 -9.54 1.94
N GLY A 142 32.96 -10.24 1.34
CA GLY A 142 33.19 -11.31 0.37
C GLY A 142 33.17 -10.87 -1.10
N LEU A 143 33.10 -9.57 -1.40
CA LEU A 143 33.17 -9.04 -2.75
C LEU A 143 34.52 -8.34 -2.98
N ASP A 144 35.33 -8.85 -3.91
CA ASP A 144 36.48 -8.14 -4.45
C ASP A 144 35.99 -7.25 -5.61
N PRO A 145 36.46 -6.00 -5.77
CA PRO A 145 36.17 -5.20 -6.97
C PRO A 145 36.41 -5.95 -8.30
N GLN A 146 37.31 -6.95 -8.33
CA GLN A 146 37.52 -7.84 -9.47
C GLN A 146 36.31 -8.72 -9.81
N ASP A 147 35.46 -9.04 -8.84
CA ASP A 147 34.22 -9.82 -9.06
C ASP A 147 33.19 -9.03 -9.88
N LEU A 148 33.34 -7.70 -9.95
CA LEU A 148 32.51 -6.79 -10.76
C LEU A 148 33.08 -6.58 -12.17
N LEU A 149 34.31 -7.07 -12.43
CA LEU A 149 34.94 -6.97 -13.75
C LEU A 149 34.53 -8.15 -14.61
N MET A 150 34.15 -7.86 -15.86
CA MET A 150 34.00 -8.91 -16.86
C MET A 150 35.40 -9.38 -17.31
N PRO A 151 35.65 -10.69 -17.45
CA PRO A 151 36.88 -11.19 -18.04
C PRO A 151 37.11 -10.55 -19.41
N TYR A 152 38.21 -9.82 -19.56
CA TYR A 152 38.54 -9.07 -20.77
C TYR A 152 39.78 -9.65 -21.44
N VAL A 153 39.69 -9.93 -22.74
CA VAL A 153 40.82 -10.22 -23.60
C VAL A 153 41.06 -9.00 -24.49
N PRO A 154 42.30 -8.48 -24.59
CA PRO A 154 42.60 -7.31 -25.42
C PRO A 154 42.08 -7.45 -26.86
N GLY A 155 41.27 -6.49 -27.27
CA GLY A 155 40.61 -6.47 -28.57
C GLY A 155 39.30 -5.68 -28.56
N PRO A 156 38.71 -5.43 -29.74
CA PRO A 156 37.38 -4.84 -29.83
C PRO A 156 36.34 -5.83 -29.28
N VAL A 157 35.50 -5.35 -28.36
CA VAL A 157 34.35 -6.09 -27.82
C VAL A 157 33.07 -5.34 -28.14
N THR A 158 32.00 -6.06 -28.47
CA THR A 158 30.66 -5.47 -28.59
C THR A 158 30.07 -5.30 -27.19
N ALA A 159 29.95 -4.05 -26.74
CA ALA A 159 29.28 -3.72 -25.48
C ALA A 159 27.79 -3.43 -25.73
N ILE A 160 26.92 -4.04 -24.94
CA ILE A 160 25.50 -3.64 -24.87
C ILE A 160 25.39 -2.61 -23.75
N SER A 161 25.10 -1.37 -24.12
CA SER A 161 24.86 -0.28 -23.16
C SER A 161 23.39 -0.28 -22.76
N PHE A 162 23.14 -0.35 -21.45
CA PHE A 162 21.81 -0.08 -20.91
C PHE A 162 21.69 1.41 -20.64
N TYR A 163 20.80 2.07 -21.37
CA TYR A 163 20.41 3.45 -21.11
C TYR A 163 19.10 3.46 -20.32
N ASN A 164 19.13 4.01 -19.11
CA ASN A 164 17.91 4.27 -18.36
C ASN A 164 17.55 5.75 -18.55
N SER A 165 16.41 6.01 -19.19
CA SER A 165 15.91 7.36 -19.46
C SER A 165 15.04 7.94 -18.33
N VAL A 166 15.03 7.31 -17.15
CA VAL A 166 14.18 7.69 -16.01
C VAL A 166 14.99 8.37 -14.90
N LEU A 167 15.91 9.26 -15.26
CA LEU A 167 16.56 10.20 -14.33
C LEU A 167 16.15 11.63 -14.64
#